data_AF-A0A9D8BHI2-F1
#
_entry.id   AF-A0A9D8BHI2-F1
#
_cell.length_a   1.000
_cell.length_b   1.000
_cell.length_c   1.000
_cell.angle_alpha   90.00
_cell.angle_beta   90.00
_cell.angle_gamma   90.00
#
_symmetry.space_group_name_H-M   'P 1'
#
loop_
_entity.id
_entity.type
_entity.pdbx_description
1 polymer ?
#
loop_
_entity_poly.entity_id
_entity_poly.type
_entity_poly.pdbx_seq_one_letter_code
_entity_poly.pdbx_strand_id
1 'polypeptide(L)'
;NLERAMKADARLDGHIVQGHVEATGVVVENTEGILRIELPENLIKNIVHKGSIAIDGVSLTVASMEGETVSVALIPLTLKETTLGLLKKGDRVNVETDVMRKYVRKMYLVDEFWMNG
;
A
#
# COMPACT_ATOMS: atom_id res chain seq x y z
N ASN A 1 15.69 -11.00 -15.03
CA ASN A 1 15.51 -9.68 -15.63
C ASN A 1 15.75 -8.65 -14.53
N LEU A 2 16.90 -7.98 -14.56
CA LEU A 2 17.22 -6.88 -13.66
C LEU A 2 16.59 -5.62 -14.23
N GLU A 3 15.54 -5.09 -13.59
CA GLU A 3 15.06 -3.74 -13.87
C GLU A 3 15.31 -2.83 -12.67
N ARG A 4 15.73 -1.61 -13.01
CA ARG A 4 16.27 -0.58 -12.14
C ARG A 4 15.26 -0.18 -11.07
N ALA A 5 15.76 0.06 -9.85
CA ALA A 5 15.05 0.79 -8.82
C ALA A 5 14.30 1.98 -9.44
N MET A 6 12.96 1.95 -9.37
CA MET A 6 12.12 3.04 -9.83
C MET A 6 12.62 4.33 -9.19
N LYS A 7 12.80 5.35 -10.03
CA LYS A 7 13.21 6.67 -9.60
C LYS A 7 12.20 7.21 -8.60
N ALA A 8 12.65 7.41 -7.37
CA ALA A 8 11.97 8.17 -6.32
C ALA A 8 11.97 9.68 -6.64
N ASP A 9 11.42 10.08 -7.80
CA ASP A 9 11.44 11.47 -8.27
C ASP A 9 10.06 12.14 -8.32
N ALA A 10 8.97 11.37 -8.13
CA ALA A 10 7.64 11.95 -7.99
C ALA A 10 7.49 12.61 -6.61
N ARG A 11 7.81 13.92 -6.56
CA ARG A 11 7.40 14.96 -5.60
C ARG A 11 6.89 14.47 -4.23
N LEU A 12 7.59 14.90 -3.18
CA LEU A 12 7.23 14.87 -1.77
C LEU A 12 5.87 15.54 -1.47
N ASP A 13 4.77 14.93 -1.88
CA ASP A 13 3.39 15.30 -1.52
C ASP A 13 2.61 14.06 -1.01
N GLY A 14 3.34 13.00 -0.64
CA GLY A 14 2.85 11.74 -0.08
C GLY A 14 3.75 11.20 1.02
N HIS A 15 3.41 10.04 1.58
CA HIS A 15 4.16 9.40 2.67
C HIS A 15 5.56 8.91 2.24
N ILE A 16 6.44 8.71 3.21
CA ILE A 16 7.81 8.22 2.98
C ILE A 16 7.76 6.76 2.51
N VAL A 17 8.07 6.52 1.24
CA VAL A 17 8.27 5.18 0.66
C VAL A 17 9.74 4.80 0.85
N GLN A 18 10.02 3.68 1.53
CA GLN A 18 11.39 3.30 1.90
C GLN A 18 12.07 2.41 0.86
N GLY A 19 11.31 1.82 -0.08
CA GLY A 19 11.83 0.82 -1.00
C GLY A 19 12.02 -0.56 -0.34
N HIS A 20 11.38 -0.78 0.82
CA HIS A 20 11.33 -2.07 1.49
C HIS A 20 9.98 -2.72 1.21
N VAL A 21 9.92 -3.57 0.19
CA VAL A 21 8.74 -4.38 -0.08
C VAL A 21 8.42 -5.23 1.16
N GLU A 22 7.25 -4.97 1.75
CA GLU A 22 6.84 -5.64 2.99
C GLU A 22 6.10 -6.94 2.71
N ALA A 23 5.35 -6.95 1.61
CA ALA A 23 4.66 -8.11 1.09
C ALA A 23 4.32 -7.91 -0.39
N THR A 24 3.84 -8.98 -0.99
CA THR A 24 3.24 -8.95 -2.33
C THR A 24 1.73 -9.14 -2.20
N GLY A 25 0.97 -8.28 -2.87
CA GLY A 25 -0.47 -8.43 -3.05
C GLY A 25 -0.84 -9.05 -4.39
N VAL A 26 -2.09 -9.47 -4.54
CA VAL A 26 -2.64 -9.99 -5.79
C VAL A 26 -3.78 -9.08 -6.25
N VAL A 27 -3.71 -8.62 -7.50
CA VAL A 27 -4.78 -7.83 -8.11
C VAL A 27 -6.02 -8.70 -8.28
N VAL A 28 -7.13 -8.32 -7.65
CA VAL A 28 -8.41 -9.02 -7.80
C VAL A 28 -9.32 -8.34 -8.81
N GLU A 29 -9.18 -7.01 -8.96
CA GLU A 29 -9.96 -6.19 -9.88
C GLU A 29 -9.21 -4.90 -10.22
N ASN A 30 -9.30 -4.45 -11.48
CA ASN A 30 -8.81 -3.16 -11.93
C ASN A 30 -9.79 -2.62 -12.98
N THR A 31 -10.81 -1.90 -12.54
CA THR A 31 -11.90 -1.43 -13.41
C THR A 31 -12.31 -0.01 -13.02
N GLU A 32 -12.68 0.80 -14.01
CA GLU A 32 -13.17 2.17 -13.80
C GLU A 32 -12.26 3.06 -12.92
N GLY A 33 -10.94 2.82 -12.97
CA GLY A 33 -9.97 3.55 -12.15
C GLY A 33 -9.95 3.13 -10.67
N ILE A 34 -10.60 2.02 -10.31
CA ILE A 34 -10.49 1.40 -9.00
C ILE A 34 -9.64 0.14 -9.10
N LEU A 35 -8.55 0.12 -8.34
CA LEU A 35 -7.68 -1.03 -8.19
C LEU A 35 -7.96 -1.70 -6.85
N ARG A 36 -8.28 -3.00 -6.87
CA ARG A 36 -8.50 -3.83 -5.69
C ARG A 36 -7.44 -4.90 -5.61
N ILE A 37 -6.84 -5.02 -4.44
CA ILE A 37 -5.73 -5.93 -4.18
C ILE A 37 -6.02 -6.72 -2.93
N GLU A 38 -5.89 -8.04 -3.04
CA GLU A 38 -5.88 -8.95 -1.90
C GLU A 38 -4.48 -8.98 -1.28
N LEU A 39 -4.40 -8.84 0.03
CA LEU A 39 -3.17 -8.74 0.80
C LEU A 39 -3.14 -9.80 1.90
N PRO A 40 -1.95 -10.30 2.26
CA PRO A 40 -1.82 -11.18 3.42
C PRO A 40 -2.38 -10.55 4.70
N GLU A 41 -3.04 -11.37 5.53
CA GLU A 41 -3.71 -10.94 6.78
C GLU A 41 -2.79 -10.12 7.71
N ASN A 42 -1.50 -10.48 7.78
CA ASN A 42 -0.51 -9.80 8.61
C ASN A 42 -0.22 -8.36 8.14
N LEU A 43 -0.39 -8.07 6.85
CA LEU A 43 -0.20 -6.74 6.28
C LEU A 43 -1.45 -5.87 6.46
N ILE A 44 -2.63 -6.46 6.30
CA ILE A 44 -3.93 -5.78 6.47
C ILE A 44 -4.04 -5.12 7.84
N LYS A 45 -3.52 -5.76 8.90
CA LYS A 45 -3.50 -5.22 10.27
C LYS A 45 -2.72 -3.90 10.42
N ASN A 46 -1.88 -3.56 9.45
CA ASN A 46 -1.09 -2.32 9.43
C ASN A 46 -1.70 -1.24 8.52
N ILE A 47 -2.80 -1.54 7.81
CA ILE A 47 -3.47 -0.63 6.89
C ILE A 47 -4.71 -0.05 7.56
N VAL A 48 -5.01 1.21 7.27
CA VAL A 48 -6.21 1.89 7.77
C VAL A 48 -6.95 2.56 6.63
N HIS A 49 -8.27 2.60 6.71
CA HIS A 49 -9.10 3.36 5.79
C HIS A 49 -8.68 4.83 5.77
N LYS A 50 -8.57 5.42 4.57
CA LYS A 50 -7.99 6.75 4.31
C LYS A 50 -6.52 6.92 4.69
N GLY A 51 -5.83 5.85 5.06
CA GLY A 51 -4.38 5.86 5.24
C GLY A 51 -3.64 5.80 3.90
N SER A 52 -2.33 6.04 3.97
CA SER A 52 -1.43 5.89 2.82
C SER A 52 -0.98 4.44 2.65
N ILE A 53 -0.83 4.03 1.38
CA ILE A 53 -0.30 2.74 0.97
C ILE A 53 0.54 2.95 -0.30
N ALA A 54 1.70 2.30 -0.41
CA ALA A 54 2.45 2.27 -1.66
C ALA A 54 2.17 0.96 -2.40
N ILE A 55 1.83 1.03 -3.69
CA ILE A 55 1.66 -0.12 -4.58
C ILE A 55 2.63 0.05 -5.75
N ASP A 56 3.57 -0.88 -5.90
CA ASP A 56 4.72 -0.78 -6.81
C ASP A 56 5.37 0.61 -6.73
N GLY A 57 5.62 1.09 -5.51
CA GLY A 57 6.26 2.38 -5.24
C GLY A 57 5.38 3.62 -5.47
N VAL A 58 4.15 3.46 -5.94
CA VAL A 58 3.21 4.58 -6.14
C VAL A 58 2.43 4.82 -4.84
N SER A 59 2.59 6.00 -4.26
CA SER A 59 1.84 6.40 -3.05
C SER A 59 0.38 6.68 -3.39
N LEU A 60 -0.53 5.97 -2.72
CA LEU A 60 -1.98 6.01 -2.93
C LEU A 60 -2.71 6.13 -1.59
N THR A 61 -4.00 6.47 -1.66
CA THR A 61 -4.89 6.51 -0.48
C THR A 61 -5.85 5.34 -0.50
N VAL A 62 -5.96 4.66 0.63
CA VAL A 62 -6.92 3.56 0.82
C VAL A 62 -8.35 4.09 0.78
N ALA A 63 -9.09 3.68 -0.25
CA ALA A 63 -10.49 4.08 -0.46
C ALA A 63 -11.47 3.20 0.32
N SER A 64 -11.21 1.89 0.42
CA SER A 64 -11.99 0.97 1.25
C SER A 64 -11.19 -0.27 1.63
N MET A 65 -11.69 -1.02 2.61
CA MET A 65 -11.13 -2.30 3.06
C MET A 65 -12.28 -3.28 3.31
N GLU A 66 -12.17 -4.51 2.80
CA GLU A 66 -13.13 -5.60 2.98
C GLU A 66 -12.37 -6.91 3.20
N GLY A 67 -12.36 -7.42 4.44
CA GLY A 67 -11.57 -8.60 4.79
C GLY A 67 -10.09 -8.38 4.48
N GLU A 68 -9.56 -9.21 3.58
CA GLU A 68 -8.17 -9.16 3.12
C GLU A 68 -7.97 -8.32 1.85
N THR A 69 -9.02 -7.65 1.37
CA THR A 69 -8.98 -6.82 0.15
C THR A 69 -8.95 -5.33 0.49
N VAL A 70 -8.05 -4.60 -0.17
CA VAL A 70 -7.95 -3.14 -0.13
C VAL A 70 -8.30 -2.57 -1.49
N SER A 71 -9.00 -1.44 -1.51
CA SER A 71 -9.22 -0.66 -2.75
C SER A 71 -8.51 0.69 -2.70
N VAL A 72 -8.05 1.13 -3.87
CA VAL A 72 -7.45 2.46 -4.09
C VAL A 72 -8.00 3.05 -5.37
N ALA A 73 -8.14 4.38 -5.40
CA ALA A 73 -8.54 5.10 -6.59
C ALA A 73 -7.31 5.54 -7.40
N LEU A 74 -7.30 5.22 -8.69
CA LEU A 74 -6.30 5.65 -9.66
C LEU A 74 -6.85 6.85 -10.43
N ILE A 75 -6.39 8.05 -10.05
CA ILE A 75 -6.77 9.27 -10.75
C ILE A 75 -6.14 9.32 -12.16
N PRO A 76 -6.67 10.11 -13.10
CA PRO A 76 -6.19 10.12 -14.50
C PRO A 76 -4.68 10.33 -14.65
N LEU A 77 -4.07 11.17 -13.80
CA LEU A 77 -2.62 11.38 -13.80
C LEU A 77 -1.88 10.09 -13.44
N THR A 78 -2.32 9.35 -12.41
CA THR A 78 -1.74 8.07 -12.01
C THR A 78 -1.88 7.02 -13.11
N LEU A 79 -3.05 6.94 -13.77
CA LEU A 79 -3.26 6.02 -14.89
C LEU A 79 -2.35 6.31 -16.07
N LYS A 80 -2.03 7.58 -16.32
CA LYS A 80 -1.17 8.01 -17.44
C LYS A 80 0.32 7.83 -17.14
N GLU A 81 0.75 8.10 -15.92
CA GLU A 81 2.16 8.20 -15.54
C GLU A 81 2.69 6.93 -14.84
N THR A 82 1.86 5.91 -14.63
CA THR A 82 2.27 4.65 -13.97
C THR A 82 1.82 3.41 -14.74
N THR A 83 2.39 2.25 -14.40
CA THR A 83 2.00 0.96 -14.97
C THR A 83 0.74 0.37 -14.32
N LEU A 84 0.21 0.99 -13.25
CA LEU A 84 -0.91 0.44 -12.48
C LEU A 84 -2.20 0.29 -13.30
N GLY A 85 -2.43 1.16 -14.28
CA GLY A 85 -3.58 1.08 -15.18
C GLY A 85 -3.55 -0.14 -16.12
N LEU A 86 -2.41 -0.80 -16.26
CA LEU A 86 -2.22 -1.96 -17.14
C LEU A 86 -2.36 -3.31 -16.41
N LEU A 87 -2.42 -3.28 -15.08
CA LEU A 87 -2.53 -4.46 -14.24
C LEU A 87 -3.83 -5.21 -14.51
N LYS A 88 -3.76 -6.53 -14.52
CA LYS A 88 -4.86 -7.46 -14.71
C LYS A 88 -5.08 -8.30 -13.47
N LYS A 89 -6.27 -8.88 -13.37
CA LYS A 89 -6.58 -9.85 -12.32
C LYS A 89 -5.55 -10.98 -12.31
N GLY A 90 -5.00 -11.27 -11.13
CA GLY A 90 -3.95 -12.27 -10.91
C GLY A 90 -2.53 -11.70 -10.93
N ASP A 91 -2.32 -10.46 -11.40
CA ASP A 91 -1.01 -9.83 -11.35
C ASP A 91 -0.58 -9.60 -9.90
N ARG A 92 0.73 -9.70 -9.67
CA ARG A 92 1.35 -9.49 -8.36
C ARG A 92 1.91 -8.09 -8.28
N VAL A 93 1.70 -7.43 -7.15
CA VAL A 93 2.17 -6.06 -6.88
C VAL A 93 2.93 -6.01 -5.57
N ASN A 94 3.97 -5.19 -5.51
CA ASN A 94 4.72 -4.94 -4.27
C ASN A 94 3.98 -3.92 -3.41
N VAL A 95 3.92 -4.16 -2.10
CA VAL A 95 3.16 -3.31 -1.18
C VAL A 95 4.04 -2.84 -0.03
N GLU A 96 3.98 -1.53 0.24
CA GLU A 96 4.56 -0.89 1.43
C GLU A 96 3.45 -0.16 2.20
N THR A 97 3.45 -0.29 3.52
CA THR A 97 2.47 0.37 4.40
C THR A 97 3.07 1.60 5.05
N ASP A 98 2.22 2.56 5.44
CA ASP A 98 2.70 3.78 6.10
C ASP A 98 3.43 3.47 7.42
N VAL A 99 4.70 3.83 7.44
CA VAL A 99 5.63 3.68 8.56
C VAL A 99 5.10 4.37 9.83
N MET A 100 4.34 5.47 9.71
CA MET A 100 3.77 6.17 10.86
C MET A 100 2.84 5.26 11.68
N ARG A 101 2.07 4.39 11.02
CA ARG A 101 1.18 3.44 11.71
C ARG A 101 1.97 2.39 12.49
N LYS A 102 3.10 1.94 11.96
CA LYS A 102 3.96 0.96 12.64
C LYS A 102 4.55 1.52 13.93
N TYR A 103 4.95 2.78 13.92
CA TYR A 103 5.44 3.46 15.13
C TYR A 103 4.33 3.63 16.17
N VAL A 104 3.13 4.04 15.77
CA VAL A 104 1.97 4.12 16.68
C VAL A 104 1.65 2.76 17.29
N ARG A 105 1.57 1.68 16.48
CA ARG A 105 1.32 0.33 17.01
C ARG A 105 2.41 -0.14 17.97
N LYS A 106 3.68 0.17 17.68
CA LYS A 106 4.80 -0.16 18.56
C LYS A 106 4.70 0.59 19.90
N MET A 107 4.24 1.85 19.91
CA MET A 107 4.03 2.61 21.15
C MET A 107 2.89 2.03 22.01
N TYR A 108 1.72 1.74 21.42
CA TYR A 108 0.60 1.16 22.18
C TYR A 108 0.89 -0.24 22.75
N LEU A 109 1.65 -1.08 22.03
CA LEU A 109 2.07 -2.39 22.55
C LEU A 109 3.08 -2.28 23.70
N VAL A 110 3.86 -1.21 23.75
CA VAL A 110 4.76 -0.93 24.88
C VAL A 110 3.97 -0.47 26.10
N ASP A 111 2.89 0.31 25.93
CA ASP A 111 2.04 0.74 27.03
C ASP A 111 1.28 -0.42 27.70
N GLU A 112 0.73 -1.37 26.93
CA GLU A 112 0.11 -2.57 27.50
C GLU A 112 1.09 -3.44 28.30
N PHE A 113 2.37 -3.43 27.94
CA PHE A 113 3.42 -4.13 28.69
C PHE A 113 3.71 -3.45 30.04
N TRP A 114 3.67 -2.11 30.11
CA TRP A 114 3.89 -1.36 31.36
C TRP A 114 2.66 -1.33 32.27
N MET A 115 1.45 -1.45 31.73
CA MET A 115 0.21 -1.46 32.53
C MET A 115 -0.15 -2.83 33.13
N ASN A 116 0.43 -3.90 32.62
CA ASN A 116 0.22 -5.27 33.10
C ASN A 116 1.43 -5.85 33.87
N GLY A 117 2.40 -5.00 34.22
CA GLY A 117 3.61 -5.35 34.99
C GLY A 117 3.52 -4.98 36.46
#